data_AF-A0AA40MF36-F1
#
_entry.id   AF-A0AA40MF36-F1
#
_cell.length_a   1.000
_cell.length_b   1.000
_cell.length_c   1.000
_cell.angle_alpha   90.00
_cell.angle_beta   90.00
_cell.angle_gamma   90.00
#
_symmetry.space_group_name_H-M   'P 1'
#
loop_
_entity.id
_entity.type
_entity.pdbx_description
1 polymer ?
#
loop_
_entity_poly.entity_id
_entity_poly.type
_entity_poly.pdbx_seq_one_letter_code
_entity_poly.pdbx_strand_id
1 'polypeptide(L)'
;MKKTDTREKNAAAKPDSPSNIGECIRLPCSGQFYVLERALSKPRVSGAFDGIEAALDAQTAKFAERNAAAARAFAQLRVRCVREQRAALQIDGVTVGATLSSLTRSFLRPPLLAPEADVAEARFAHVLLVELTLHPVGKDEVDAYLYVYRELADDPLDHGLREHCTEIETPAFVEPFVQPDATRIERMSMRMMAASRGEVRRKTIDAYDVGATTSSLGLHRTIAGTMTLAVPHGGGTRRFDVSPHRQRVRAGTSRLPLDKVIHWASERAVGFSRSSTATATSSAFLSQFARPIARLLDKTPSSVLIERRAFAEAIDEYARLTGLAWVAGRGAPQAWKTVDDVLDALGDTFVVDGPALDGSGAPLDRSRPFAEVCYRSRAPSIPGLKSTDAVRLKVGSRTCKIVLPSAVGHMGGAKDAQRRGLGEILNRSRAFRAVFDGGRVLFCSEGAYGSDDLALATTQLASIFRSVAALGDVHSEKGKTHEHATSFQAQSCFHVIETERALAHPDSALICDDSTVEWADYIELDSAAHSLDARESAEGRVGGGEAGQARQDDVAASRQPDGRRAP
;
A
#
# COMPACT_ATOMS: atom_id res chain seq x y z
N MET A 1 40.73 -33.10 -32.80
CA MET A 1 41.46 -31.91 -33.31
C MET A 1 41.46 -30.84 -32.24
N LYS A 2 42.64 -30.50 -31.72
CA LYS A 2 42.85 -29.40 -30.78
C LYS A 2 42.47 -28.08 -31.47
N LYS A 3 41.53 -27.33 -30.92
CA LYS A 3 41.45 -25.88 -31.13
C LYS A 3 41.75 -25.22 -29.80
N THR A 4 42.86 -24.50 -29.85
CA THR A 4 43.50 -23.68 -28.84
C THR A 4 42.53 -22.74 -28.15
N ASP A 5 42.42 -22.95 -26.85
CA ASP A 5 41.80 -22.06 -25.88
C ASP A 5 42.77 -20.89 -25.65
N THR A 6 42.49 -19.75 -26.27
CA THR A 6 43.26 -18.53 -26.04
C THR A 6 42.87 -18.03 -24.65
N ARG A 7 43.64 -18.44 -23.64
CA ARG A 7 43.65 -17.81 -22.32
C ARG A 7 43.99 -16.33 -22.50
N GLU A 8 42.97 -15.50 -22.64
CA GLU A 8 43.07 -14.09 -22.28
C GLU A 8 43.48 -14.05 -20.81
N LYS A 9 44.68 -13.53 -20.57
CA LYS A 9 45.13 -13.13 -19.24
C LYS A 9 44.22 -12.00 -18.77
N ASN A 10 43.07 -12.34 -18.18
CA ASN A 10 42.35 -11.44 -17.31
C ASN A 10 43.29 -11.12 -16.15
N ALA A 11 43.91 -9.94 -16.20
CA ALA A 11 44.47 -9.33 -15.01
C ALA A 11 43.40 -9.39 -13.93
N ALA A 12 43.69 -10.05 -12.81
CA ALA A 12 42.74 -10.20 -11.71
C ALA A 12 42.22 -8.80 -11.33
N ALA A 13 40.95 -8.53 -11.67
CA ALA A 13 40.31 -7.27 -11.37
C ALA A 13 40.41 -7.04 -9.86
N LYS A 14 41.06 -5.95 -9.42
CA LYS A 14 41.06 -5.59 -8.01
C LYS A 14 39.62 -5.26 -7.60
N PRO A 15 39.03 -5.97 -6.62
CA PRO A 15 37.63 -5.77 -6.23
C PRO A 15 37.35 -4.38 -5.65
N ASP A 16 38.39 -3.65 -5.24
CA ASP A 16 38.29 -2.35 -4.57
C ASP A 16 38.27 -1.14 -5.52
N SER A 17 38.31 -1.35 -6.85
CA SER A 17 38.25 -0.26 -7.82
C SER A 17 36.79 0.09 -8.19
N PRO A 18 36.38 1.36 -8.17
CA PRO A 18 35.05 1.80 -8.62
C PRO A 18 34.70 1.33 -10.04
N SER A 19 35.70 1.20 -10.93
CA SER A 19 35.56 0.73 -12.30
C SER A 19 35.13 -0.75 -12.42
N ASN A 20 35.31 -1.55 -11.37
CA ASN A 20 35.12 -3.01 -11.40
C ASN A 20 33.85 -3.47 -10.66
N ILE A 21 33.08 -2.54 -10.08
CA ILE A 21 31.81 -2.83 -9.38
C ILE A 21 30.85 -3.61 -10.29
N GLY A 22 30.76 -3.22 -11.57
CA GLY A 22 29.87 -3.85 -12.55
C GLY A 22 30.23 -5.31 -12.88
N GLU A 23 31.50 -5.68 -12.74
CA GLU A 23 31.98 -7.04 -13.00
C GLU A 23 31.73 -7.96 -11.80
N CYS A 24 31.85 -7.42 -10.58
CA CYS A 24 31.82 -8.18 -9.34
C CYS A 24 30.42 -8.33 -8.72
N ILE A 25 29.51 -7.39 -8.96
CA ILE A 25 28.19 -7.39 -8.32
C ILE A 25 27.12 -7.90 -9.30
N ARG A 26 26.30 -8.85 -8.81
CA ARG A 26 25.08 -9.31 -9.49
C ARG A 26 23.87 -8.77 -8.73
N LEU A 27 23.04 -8.02 -9.43
CA LEU A 27 21.89 -7.31 -8.87
C LEU A 27 20.57 -7.88 -9.44
N PRO A 28 19.51 -7.97 -8.64
CA PRO A 28 18.21 -8.39 -9.15
C PRO A 28 17.60 -7.29 -10.05
N CYS A 29 16.73 -7.68 -10.98
CA CYS A 29 15.81 -6.76 -11.65
C CYS A 29 14.71 -6.32 -10.68
N SER A 30 15.07 -5.51 -9.69
CA SER A 30 14.16 -4.96 -8.69
C SER A 30 14.62 -3.56 -8.32
N GLY A 31 13.71 -2.61 -8.22
CA GLY A 31 14.02 -1.29 -7.66
C GLY A 31 12.83 -0.35 -7.70
N GLN A 32 13.05 0.86 -7.20
CA GLN A 32 12.07 1.94 -7.14
C GLN A 32 12.29 2.91 -8.29
N PHE A 33 11.22 3.54 -8.78
CA PHE A 33 11.25 4.48 -9.90
C PHE A 33 10.54 5.76 -9.54
N TYR A 34 11.16 6.90 -9.82
CA TYR A 34 10.57 8.21 -9.56
C TYR A 34 10.73 9.09 -10.79
N VAL A 35 9.82 10.03 -11.01
CA VAL A 35 10.05 11.13 -11.95
C VAL A 35 11.09 12.05 -11.34
N LEU A 36 12.11 12.41 -12.12
CA LEU A 36 13.20 13.27 -11.70
C LEU A 36 12.95 14.68 -12.24
N GLU A 37 12.51 15.60 -11.38
CA GLU A 37 12.17 16.97 -11.80
C GLU A 37 13.42 17.78 -12.20
N ARG A 38 14.57 17.44 -11.62
CA ARG A 38 15.85 18.10 -11.89
C ARG A 38 16.98 17.09 -11.79
N ALA A 39 17.94 17.18 -12.70
CA ALA A 39 19.17 16.39 -12.61
C ALA A 39 19.83 16.57 -11.24
N LEU A 40 20.32 15.47 -10.66
CA LEU A 40 21.01 15.53 -9.38
C LEU A 40 22.37 16.22 -9.56
N SER A 41 22.92 16.78 -8.48
CA SER A 41 24.27 17.36 -8.52
C SER A 41 25.25 16.40 -7.83
N LYS A 42 26.52 16.43 -8.24
CA LYS A 42 27.57 15.62 -7.59
C LYS A 42 27.63 15.86 -6.06
N PRO A 43 27.52 17.10 -5.54
CA PRO A 43 27.43 17.35 -4.10
C PRO A 43 26.21 16.72 -3.43
N ARG A 44 25.03 16.73 -4.08
CA ARG A 44 23.80 16.16 -3.51
C ARG A 44 23.87 14.65 -3.38
N VAL A 45 24.22 13.97 -4.47
CA VAL A 45 24.43 12.51 -4.44
C VAL A 45 25.50 12.16 -3.41
N SER A 46 26.55 12.99 -3.33
CA SER A 46 27.60 12.80 -2.35
C SER A 46 27.11 12.91 -0.91
N GLY A 47 26.37 13.96 -0.58
CA GLY A 47 25.80 14.14 0.75
C GLY A 47 24.79 13.04 1.12
N ALA A 48 24.04 12.53 0.14
CA ALA A 48 23.16 11.38 0.36
C ALA A 48 23.95 10.13 0.75
N PHE A 49 25.03 9.83 0.03
CA PHE A 49 25.93 8.74 0.37
C PHE A 49 26.63 8.95 1.72
N ASP A 50 27.09 10.16 2.02
CA ASP A 50 27.72 10.48 3.31
C ASP A 50 26.76 10.24 4.48
N GLY A 51 25.48 10.60 4.32
CA GLY A 51 24.44 10.33 5.32
C GLY A 51 24.19 8.84 5.57
N ILE A 52 24.20 8.04 4.50
CA ILE A 52 24.07 6.57 4.58
C ILE A 52 25.32 5.97 5.24
N GLU A 53 26.51 6.41 4.83
CA GLU A 53 27.77 5.95 5.41
C GLU A 53 27.83 6.24 6.91
N ALA A 54 27.43 7.44 7.34
CA ALA A 54 27.35 7.81 8.74
C ALA A 54 26.38 6.90 9.54
N ALA A 55 25.23 6.52 8.97
CA ALA A 55 24.30 5.60 9.60
C ALA A 55 24.90 4.18 9.76
N LEU A 56 25.63 3.69 8.75
CA LEU A 56 26.31 2.38 8.80
C LEU A 56 27.51 2.38 9.76
N ASP A 57 28.26 3.48 9.81
CA ASP A 57 29.38 3.66 10.74
C ASP A 57 28.88 3.72 12.19
N ALA A 58 27.74 4.37 12.45
CA ALA A 58 27.11 4.38 13.77
C ALA A 58 26.71 2.97 14.26
N GLN A 59 26.22 2.10 13.37
CA GLN A 59 25.93 0.70 13.71
C GLN A 59 27.21 -0.06 14.07
N THR A 60 28.28 0.15 13.31
CA THR A 60 29.59 -0.46 13.58
C THR A 60 30.17 0.04 14.90
N ALA A 61 30.04 1.34 15.19
CA ALA A 61 30.52 1.95 16.43
C ALA A 61 29.81 1.36 17.66
N LYS A 62 28.49 1.16 17.59
CA LYS A 62 27.73 0.50 18.66
C LYS A 62 28.21 -0.93 18.93
N PHE A 63 28.60 -1.67 17.88
CA PHE A 63 29.24 -2.98 18.07
C PHE A 63 30.66 -2.85 18.65
N ALA A 64 31.43 -1.85 18.23
CA ALA A 64 32.80 -1.63 18.71
C ALA A 64 32.89 -1.34 20.21
N GLU A 65 31.84 -0.75 20.81
CA GLU A 65 31.72 -0.60 22.28
C GLU A 65 31.76 -1.94 23.02
N ARG A 66 31.28 -3.01 22.38
CA ARG A 66 31.26 -4.37 22.95
C ARG A 66 32.54 -5.14 22.64
N ASN A 67 33.00 -5.09 21.39
CA ASN A 67 34.17 -5.83 20.93
C ASN A 67 35.09 -4.97 20.06
N ALA A 68 35.87 -4.13 20.74
CA ALA A 68 36.83 -3.23 20.11
C ALA A 68 37.96 -3.96 19.35
N ALA A 69 38.23 -5.23 19.68
CA ALA A 69 39.23 -6.04 18.98
C ALA A 69 38.71 -6.50 17.61
N ALA A 70 37.49 -7.04 17.56
CA ALA A 70 36.85 -7.45 16.31
C ALA A 70 36.59 -6.25 15.38
N ALA A 71 36.17 -5.11 15.92
CA ALA A 71 36.00 -3.89 15.14
C ALA A 71 37.33 -3.37 14.55
N ARG A 72 38.45 -3.49 15.27
CA ARG A 72 39.79 -3.14 14.77
C ARG A 72 40.30 -4.11 13.71
N ALA A 73 39.96 -5.40 13.83
CA ALA A 73 40.34 -6.43 12.86
C ALA A 73 39.52 -6.37 11.56
N PHE A 74 38.36 -5.70 11.58
CA PHE A 74 37.48 -5.60 10.42
C PHE A 74 38.01 -4.60 9.38
N ALA A 75 38.51 -5.14 8.27
CA ALA A 75 38.89 -4.35 7.11
C ALA A 75 37.63 -3.84 6.38
N GLN A 76 37.37 -2.55 6.54
CA GLN A 76 36.21 -1.91 5.95
C GLN A 76 36.37 -1.73 4.43
N LEU A 77 35.50 -2.38 3.66
CA LEU A 77 35.32 -2.10 2.24
C LEU A 77 34.50 -0.83 2.04
N ARG A 78 34.98 0.03 1.14
CA ARG A 78 34.27 1.22 0.68
C ARG A 78 34.53 1.40 -0.81
N VAL A 79 33.50 1.22 -1.63
CA VAL A 79 33.57 1.49 -3.06
C VAL A 79 32.44 2.44 -3.41
N ARG A 80 32.78 3.56 -4.05
CA ARG A 80 31.84 4.62 -4.37
C ARG A 80 32.09 5.15 -5.77
N CYS A 81 31.03 5.25 -6.55
CA CYS A 81 31.00 5.91 -7.85
C CYS A 81 29.92 7.00 -7.80
N VAL A 82 30.23 8.21 -8.28
CA VAL A 82 29.28 9.32 -8.26
C VAL A 82 29.19 9.92 -9.67
N ARG A 83 28.00 9.81 -10.26
CA ARG A 83 27.63 10.37 -11.56
C ARG A 83 28.56 9.97 -12.71
N GLU A 84 28.83 8.69 -12.84
CA GLU A 84 29.48 8.12 -14.02
C GLU A 84 28.49 8.06 -15.19
N GLN A 85 28.87 8.65 -16.32
CA GLN A 85 28.09 8.56 -17.55
C GLN A 85 28.24 7.18 -18.17
N ARG A 86 27.13 6.55 -18.54
CA ARG A 86 27.11 5.28 -19.27
C ARG A 86 26.76 5.54 -20.74
N ALA A 87 27.10 4.59 -21.60
CA ALA A 87 26.73 4.65 -23.01
C ALA A 87 25.21 4.74 -23.15
N ALA A 88 24.75 5.62 -24.05
CA ALA A 88 23.32 5.76 -24.32
C ALA A 88 22.76 4.46 -24.90
N LEU A 89 21.54 4.12 -24.48
CA LEU A 89 20.82 2.94 -24.95
C LEU A 89 19.75 3.35 -25.96
N GLN A 90 19.51 2.48 -26.94
CA GLN A 90 18.38 2.62 -27.88
C GLN A 90 17.32 1.60 -27.49
N ILE A 91 16.15 2.08 -27.06
CA ILE A 91 15.05 1.23 -26.62
C ILE A 91 13.79 1.69 -27.35
N ASP A 92 13.27 0.84 -28.23
CA ASP A 92 12.06 1.09 -29.02
C ASP A 92 12.01 2.49 -29.67
N GLY A 93 13.14 2.94 -30.25
CA GLY A 93 13.26 4.25 -30.91
C GLY A 93 13.49 5.45 -29.98
N VAL A 94 13.61 5.22 -28.66
CA VAL A 94 13.95 6.25 -27.67
C VAL A 94 15.42 6.14 -27.29
N THR A 95 16.13 7.28 -27.33
CA THR A 95 17.51 7.35 -26.81
C THR A 95 17.46 7.58 -25.31
N VAL A 96 18.05 6.67 -24.54
CA VAL A 96 18.10 6.75 -23.07
C VAL A 96 19.54 6.99 -22.63
N GLY A 97 19.81 8.19 -22.13
CA GLY A 97 21.04 8.49 -21.39
C GLY A 97 20.96 7.93 -19.96
N ALA A 98 22.06 7.40 -19.44
CA ALA A 98 22.12 6.85 -18.09
C ALA A 98 23.31 7.41 -17.30
N THR A 99 23.03 8.08 -16.19
CA THR A 99 24.06 8.53 -15.23
C THR A 99 23.99 7.68 -13.97
N LEU A 100 25.07 6.95 -13.71
CA LEU A 100 25.20 5.99 -12.63
C LEU A 100 25.84 6.61 -11.38
N SER A 101 25.27 6.35 -10.21
CA SER A 101 25.95 6.52 -8.93
C SER A 101 25.75 5.27 -8.08
N SER A 102 26.80 4.78 -7.43
CA SER A 102 26.73 3.60 -6.58
C SER A 102 27.56 3.74 -5.31
N LEU A 103 27.10 3.11 -4.25
CA LEU A 103 27.79 2.97 -2.98
C LEU A 103 27.76 1.52 -2.56
N THR A 104 28.92 0.95 -2.28
CA THR A 104 29.09 -0.36 -1.63
C THR A 104 29.93 -0.16 -0.38
N ARG A 105 29.36 -0.53 0.77
CA ARG A 105 29.98 -0.31 2.07
C ARG A 105 29.82 -1.54 2.94
N SER A 106 30.92 -2.02 3.52
CA SER A 106 30.85 -3.07 4.53
C SER A 106 30.70 -2.49 5.93
N PHE A 107 29.89 -3.11 6.79
CA PHE A 107 29.68 -2.69 8.17
C PHE A 107 29.51 -3.91 9.09
N LEU A 108 29.70 -3.71 10.40
CA LEU A 108 29.45 -4.74 11.41
C LEU A 108 28.12 -4.49 12.11
N ARG A 109 27.45 -5.58 12.46
CA ARG A 109 26.29 -5.56 13.36
C ARG A 109 26.26 -6.82 14.24
N PRO A 110 25.56 -6.77 15.39
CA PRO A 110 25.26 -7.99 16.14
C PRO A 110 24.43 -8.98 15.30
N PRO A 111 24.62 -10.30 15.46
CA PRO A 111 23.85 -11.31 14.75
C PRO A 111 22.39 -11.29 15.20
N LEU A 112 21.48 -11.46 14.25
CA LEU A 112 20.04 -11.36 14.50
C LEU A 112 19.56 -12.40 15.53
N LEU A 113 20.11 -13.61 15.48
CA LEU A 113 19.71 -14.73 16.34
C LEU A 113 20.45 -14.76 17.69
N ALA A 114 21.47 -13.92 17.87
CA ALA A 114 22.24 -13.87 19.10
C ALA A 114 22.77 -12.44 19.34
N PRO A 115 21.88 -11.45 19.52
CA PRO A 115 22.28 -10.04 19.60
C PRO A 115 23.22 -9.76 20.77
N GLU A 116 23.25 -10.64 21.78
CA GLU A 116 24.12 -10.54 22.94
C GLU A 116 25.45 -11.31 22.83
N ALA A 117 25.65 -12.10 21.77
CA ALA A 117 26.89 -12.83 21.58
C ALA A 117 28.05 -11.89 21.22
N ASP A 118 29.27 -12.30 21.58
CA ASP A 118 30.50 -11.58 21.26
C ASP A 118 30.98 -11.84 19.81
N VAL A 119 30.02 -11.97 18.89
CA VAL A 119 30.25 -12.26 17.46
C VAL A 119 29.61 -11.13 16.67
N ALA A 120 30.24 -10.71 15.56
CA ALA A 120 29.65 -9.78 14.60
C ALA A 120 29.33 -10.45 13.27
N GLU A 121 28.25 -9.98 12.65
CA GLU A 121 28.00 -10.19 11.23
C GLU A 121 28.62 -9.06 10.42
N ALA A 122 29.60 -9.38 9.58
CA ALA A 122 30.02 -8.50 8.50
C ALA A 122 28.95 -8.52 7.40
N ARG A 123 28.43 -7.35 7.05
CA ARG A 123 27.39 -7.17 6.03
C ARG A 123 27.85 -6.16 4.99
N PHE A 124 27.28 -6.27 3.79
CA PHE A 124 27.54 -5.35 2.68
C PHE A 124 26.25 -4.61 2.35
N ALA A 125 26.28 -3.30 2.53
CA ALA A 125 25.25 -2.39 2.07
C ALA A 125 25.55 -2.00 0.62
N HIS A 126 24.52 -2.00 -0.22
CA HIS A 126 24.61 -1.59 -1.61
C HIS A 126 23.51 -0.58 -1.93
N VAL A 127 23.88 0.52 -2.58
CA VAL A 127 22.96 1.51 -3.13
C VAL A 127 23.35 1.78 -4.57
N LEU A 128 22.36 1.80 -5.44
CA LEU A 128 22.48 2.06 -6.86
C LEU A 128 21.43 3.09 -7.26
N LEU A 129 21.90 4.22 -7.78
CA LEU A 129 21.10 5.30 -8.34
C LEU A 129 21.41 5.39 -9.83
N VAL A 130 20.39 5.33 -10.66
CA VAL A 130 20.55 5.53 -12.11
C VAL A 130 19.58 6.62 -12.54
N GLU A 131 20.12 7.77 -12.94
CA GLU A 131 19.35 8.83 -13.57
C GLU A 131 19.22 8.48 -15.05
N LEU A 132 17.97 8.33 -15.50
CA LEU A 132 17.60 7.91 -16.84
C LEU A 132 16.99 9.12 -17.55
N THR A 133 17.65 9.62 -18.58
CA THR A 133 17.21 10.77 -19.36
C THR A 133 16.74 10.28 -20.73
N LEU A 134 15.47 10.49 -21.03
CA LEU A 134 14.82 10.02 -22.24
C LEU A 134 14.70 11.19 -23.20
N HIS A 135 15.24 11.02 -24.41
CA HIS A 135 15.13 11.99 -25.48
C HIS A 135 14.21 11.43 -26.57
N PRO A 136 12.97 11.94 -26.73
CA PRO A 136 12.23 11.74 -27.96
C PRO A 136 12.80 12.65 -29.07
N VAL A 137 12.71 12.20 -30.32
CA VAL A 137 12.93 13.06 -31.48
C VAL A 137 11.61 13.80 -31.80
N GLY A 138 11.27 14.83 -31.00
CA GLY A 138 10.07 15.69 -31.12
C GLY A 138 9.94 16.73 -29.98
N LYS A 139 9.33 17.91 -30.25
CA LYS A 139 9.45 19.22 -29.54
C LYS A 139 9.76 19.16 -28.02
N ASP A 140 11.06 19.11 -27.71
CA ASP A 140 11.74 19.61 -26.51
C ASP A 140 11.37 19.10 -25.11
N GLU A 141 10.50 18.10 -24.95
CA GLU A 141 10.29 17.48 -23.63
C GLU A 141 11.27 16.32 -23.40
N VAL A 142 12.16 16.51 -22.42
CA VAL A 142 13.05 15.48 -21.90
C VAL A 142 12.43 14.92 -20.63
N ASP A 143 11.98 13.67 -20.71
CA ASP A 143 11.54 12.94 -19.52
C ASP A 143 12.77 12.43 -18.76
N ALA A 144 12.76 12.60 -17.44
CA ALA A 144 13.83 12.09 -16.59
C ALA A 144 13.24 11.24 -15.47
N TYR A 145 13.86 10.08 -15.23
CA TYR A 145 13.48 9.15 -14.18
C TYR A 145 14.69 8.82 -13.30
N LEU A 146 14.44 8.55 -12.03
CA LEU A 146 15.42 8.01 -11.11
C LEU A 146 15.07 6.57 -10.77
N TYR A 147 15.96 5.64 -11.12
CA TYR A 147 15.93 4.27 -10.63
C TYR A 147 16.78 4.15 -9.37
N VAL A 148 16.19 3.57 -8.31
CA VAL A 148 16.83 3.36 -7.01
C VAL A 148 16.79 1.87 -6.66
N TYR A 149 17.95 1.28 -6.46
CA TYR A 149 18.09 -0.02 -5.79
C TYR A 149 18.88 0.15 -4.50
N ARG A 150 18.42 -0.51 -3.43
CA ARG A 150 19.14 -0.56 -2.17
C ARG A 150 19.02 -1.93 -1.51
N GLU A 151 20.07 -2.31 -0.80
CA GLU A 151 20.17 -3.52 0.01
C GLU A 151 20.94 -3.17 1.29
N LEU A 152 20.31 -3.43 2.46
CA LEU A 152 20.90 -3.16 3.78
C LEU A 152 21.38 -1.71 4.01
N ALA A 153 20.72 -0.74 3.39
CA ALA A 153 21.00 0.68 3.54
C ALA A 153 19.71 1.48 3.76
N ASP A 154 19.85 2.65 4.39
CA ASP A 154 18.80 3.65 4.46
C ASP A 154 18.36 4.09 3.05
N ASP A 155 17.16 4.68 2.97
CA ASP A 155 16.64 5.16 1.70
C ASP A 155 17.39 6.42 1.26
N PRO A 156 18.07 6.44 0.10
CA PRO A 156 18.81 7.62 -0.35
C PRO A 156 17.90 8.85 -0.56
N LEU A 157 16.59 8.67 -0.74
CA LEU A 157 15.63 9.77 -0.77
C LEU A 157 15.52 10.49 0.58
N ASP A 158 15.71 9.77 1.69
CA ASP A 158 15.65 10.34 3.04
C ASP A 158 16.91 11.15 3.41
N HIS A 159 17.96 11.08 2.58
CA HIS A 159 19.18 11.86 2.71
C HIS A 159 19.26 13.02 1.69
N GLY A 160 18.14 13.71 1.49
CA GLY A 160 18.08 14.97 0.74
C GLY A 160 17.81 14.84 -0.76
N LEU A 161 17.51 13.64 -1.27
CA LEU A 161 17.17 13.47 -2.69
C LEU A 161 15.65 13.54 -2.96
N ARG A 162 14.80 13.38 -1.94
CA ARG A 162 13.33 13.38 -2.09
C ARG A 162 12.77 14.67 -2.70
N GLU A 163 13.41 15.82 -2.49
CA GLU A 163 12.97 17.12 -3.04
C GLU A 163 13.09 17.23 -4.57
N HIS A 164 13.78 16.28 -5.21
CA HIS A 164 13.95 16.23 -6.68
C HIS A 164 13.11 15.15 -7.35
N CYS A 165 12.39 14.37 -6.55
CA CYS A 165 11.73 13.16 -7.01
C CYS A 165 10.23 13.30 -6.76
N THR A 166 9.45 13.05 -7.79
CA THR A 166 8.01 12.89 -7.68
C THR A 166 7.62 11.44 -7.92
N GLU A 167 6.61 10.98 -7.17
CA GLU A 167 6.05 9.65 -7.36
C GLU A 167 5.31 9.61 -8.70
N ILE A 168 5.49 8.53 -9.46
CA ILE A 168 4.70 8.29 -10.68
C ILE A 168 3.28 7.96 -10.22
N GLU A 169 2.29 8.65 -10.79
CA GLU A 169 0.88 8.44 -10.46
C GLU A 169 0.49 6.96 -10.70
N THR A 170 -0.35 6.41 -9.83
CA THR A 170 -0.64 4.96 -9.81
C THR A 170 -1.10 4.40 -11.17
N PRO A 171 -2.02 5.06 -11.92
CA PRO A 171 -2.41 4.58 -13.24
C PRO A 171 -1.21 4.53 -14.20
N ALA A 172 -0.45 5.62 -14.31
CA ALA A 172 0.75 5.71 -15.13
C ALA A 172 1.83 4.67 -14.75
N PHE A 173 1.95 4.34 -13.47
CA PHE A 173 2.91 3.35 -12.99
C PHE A 173 2.51 1.90 -13.34
N VAL A 174 1.22 1.58 -13.33
CA VAL A 174 0.74 0.21 -13.57
C VAL A 174 0.56 -0.09 -15.06
N GLU A 175 0.14 0.92 -15.84
CA GLU A 175 -0.22 0.78 -17.25
C GLU A 175 0.82 0.06 -18.12
N PRO A 176 2.16 0.27 -17.97
CA PRO A 176 3.15 -0.44 -18.79
C PRO A 176 3.15 -1.96 -18.63
N PHE A 177 2.51 -2.47 -17.58
CA PHE A 177 2.42 -3.90 -17.28
C PHE A 177 1.04 -4.46 -17.58
N VAL A 178 0.10 -3.64 -18.06
CA VAL A 178 -1.27 -4.03 -18.35
C VAL A 178 -1.48 -4.05 -19.85
N GLN A 179 -1.73 -5.24 -20.37
CA GLN A 179 -2.31 -5.45 -21.68
C GLN A 179 -3.78 -5.82 -21.48
N PRO A 180 -4.73 -5.05 -22.03
CA PRO A 180 -6.16 -5.37 -21.96
C PRO A 180 -6.42 -6.83 -22.34
N ASP A 181 -7.20 -7.52 -21.52
CA ASP A 181 -7.65 -8.92 -21.70
C ASP A 181 -6.56 -10.00 -21.81
N ALA A 182 -5.28 -9.62 -21.72
CA ALA A 182 -4.15 -10.52 -21.88
C ALA A 182 -3.30 -10.64 -20.60
N THR A 183 -3.22 -9.56 -19.81
CA THR A 183 -2.50 -9.57 -18.53
C THR A 183 -3.36 -10.17 -17.43
N ARG A 184 -2.82 -11.19 -16.77
CA ARG A 184 -3.47 -11.83 -15.63
C ARG A 184 -2.86 -11.38 -14.32
N ILE A 185 -3.69 -11.09 -13.33
CA ILE A 185 -3.25 -10.79 -11.97
C ILE A 185 -3.27 -12.09 -11.17
N GLU A 186 -2.11 -12.65 -10.83
CA GLU A 186 -2.03 -13.93 -10.10
C GLU A 186 -2.09 -13.71 -8.58
N ARG A 187 -1.64 -12.56 -8.10
CA ARG A 187 -1.70 -12.21 -6.69
C ARG A 187 -1.95 -10.72 -6.53
N MET A 188 -2.79 -10.33 -5.57
CA MET A 188 -3.05 -8.92 -5.30
C MET A 188 -3.31 -8.68 -3.82
N SER A 189 -2.59 -7.74 -3.25
CA SER A 189 -2.95 -7.14 -1.96
C SER A 189 -3.95 -6.02 -2.19
N MET A 190 -4.93 -5.95 -1.31
CA MET A 190 -6.03 -5.01 -1.38
C MET A 190 -6.17 -4.35 -0.02
N ARG A 191 -6.36 -3.04 0.02
CA ARG A 191 -6.53 -2.29 1.27
C ARG A 191 -7.90 -1.64 1.32
N MET A 192 -8.72 -2.06 2.27
CA MET A 192 -10.09 -1.59 2.40
C MET A 192 -10.08 -0.19 2.99
N MET A 193 -10.97 0.67 2.52
CA MET A 193 -11.25 2.00 3.07
C MET A 193 -12.06 1.91 4.38
N ALA A 194 -11.58 1.06 5.29
CA ALA A 194 -12.14 0.78 6.60
C ALA A 194 -11.73 1.84 7.62
N ALA A 195 -12.68 2.27 8.44
CA ALA A 195 -12.52 3.36 9.41
C ALA A 195 -12.43 2.88 10.87
N SER A 196 -12.87 1.65 11.14
CA SER A 196 -13.02 1.13 12.51
C SER A 196 -11.93 0.13 12.90
N ARG A 197 -11.88 -0.20 14.21
CA ARG A 197 -10.95 -1.17 14.78
C ARG A 197 -11.20 -2.61 14.32
N GLY A 198 -12.46 -3.01 14.21
CA GLY A 198 -12.88 -4.39 13.95
C GLY A 198 -13.00 -4.78 12.47
N GLU A 199 -12.90 -3.83 11.55
CA GLU A 199 -13.03 -4.10 10.12
C GLU A 199 -11.77 -4.76 9.53
N VAL A 200 -11.98 -5.63 8.53
CA VAL A 200 -10.90 -6.14 7.68
C VAL A 200 -10.30 -4.99 6.90
N ARG A 201 -9.01 -4.76 7.09
CA ARG A 201 -8.29 -3.60 6.53
C ARG A 201 -7.40 -3.91 5.34
N ARG A 202 -6.96 -5.15 5.26
CA ARG A 202 -6.09 -5.63 4.20
C ARG A 202 -6.42 -7.09 3.97
N LYS A 203 -6.57 -7.46 2.71
CA LYS A 203 -6.63 -8.85 2.26
C LYS A 203 -5.62 -9.05 1.13
N THR A 204 -5.12 -10.26 0.99
CA THR A 204 -4.29 -10.65 -0.16
C THR A 204 -4.95 -11.86 -0.78
N ILE A 205 -5.23 -11.78 -2.07
CA ILE A 205 -5.81 -12.87 -2.85
C ILE A 205 -4.71 -13.43 -3.74
N ASP A 206 -4.62 -14.76 -3.79
CA ASP A 206 -3.73 -15.53 -4.64
C ASP A 206 -4.61 -16.51 -5.42
N ALA A 207 -4.59 -16.41 -6.75
CA ALA A 207 -5.47 -17.16 -7.64
C ALA A 207 -4.80 -17.28 -9.02
N TYR A 208 -5.33 -18.14 -9.90
CA TYR A 208 -4.88 -18.12 -11.29
C TYR A 208 -5.14 -16.74 -11.91
N ASP A 209 -6.37 -16.24 -11.79
CA ASP A 209 -6.77 -14.87 -12.14
C ASP A 209 -7.59 -14.25 -11.01
N VAL A 210 -6.98 -13.30 -10.28
CA VAL A 210 -7.63 -12.55 -9.21
C VAL A 210 -8.81 -11.74 -9.73
N GLY A 211 -8.71 -11.19 -10.94
CA GLY A 211 -9.79 -10.39 -11.55
C GLY A 211 -11.04 -11.22 -11.79
N ALA A 212 -10.86 -12.45 -12.28
CA ALA A 212 -11.97 -13.38 -12.52
C ALA A 212 -12.56 -13.98 -11.21
N THR A 213 -11.75 -14.08 -10.15
CA THR A 213 -12.16 -14.73 -8.89
C THR A 213 -12.72 -13.74 -7.85
N THR A 214 -12.48 -12.44 -8.01
CA THR A 214 -12.86 -11.43 -7.02
C THR A 214 -14.19 -10.77 -7.39
N SER A 215 -15.14 -10.77 -6.46
CA SER A 215 -16.37 -9.97 -6.61
C SER A 215 -16.07 -8.48 -6.81
N SER A 216 -16.76 -7.87 -7.77
CA SER A 216 -16.71 -6.43 -8.01
C SER A 216 -17.30 -5.60 -6.86
N LEU A 217 -18.13 -6.22 -6.02
CA LEU A 217 -18.81 -5.56 -4.92
C LEU A 217 -17.80 -5.03 -3.89
N GLY A 218 -17.83 -3.72 -3.66
CA GLY A 218 -16.96 -3.04 -2.70
C GLY A 218 -15.53 -2.76 -3.18
N LEU A 219 -15.18 -3.09 -4.44
CA LEU A 219 -13.87 -2.72 -5.01
C LEU A 219 -13.67 -1.20 -5.06
N HIS A 220 -14.74 -0.44 -5.29
CA HIS A 220 -14.72 1.03 -5.30
C HIS A 220 -14.31 1.64 -3.94
N ARG A 221 -14.41 0.87 -2.84
CA ARG A 221 -13.92 1.21 -1.49
C ARG A 221 -12.63 0.47 -1.12
N THR A 222 -11.90 -0.02 -2.12
CA THR A 222 -10.68 -0.80 -1.95
C THR A 222 -9.57 -0.16 -2.75
N ILE A 223 -8.41 0.02 -2.13
CA ILE A 223 -7.19 0.51 -2.77
C ILE A 223 -6.40 -0.70 -3.26
N ALA A 224 -6.12 -0.70 -4.56
CA ALA A 224 -5.26 -1.70 -5.20
C ALA A 224 -3.83 -1.60 -4.66
N GLY A 225 -3.30 -2.65 -4.07
CA GLY A 225 -1.96 -2.68 -3.48
C GLY A 225 -0.91 -3.28 -4.41
N THR A 226 0.11 -3.91 -3.81
CA THR A 226 1.07 -4.75 -4.52
C THR A 226 0.37 -5.89 -5.26
N MET A 227 0.81 -6.15 -6.50
CA MET A 227 0.25 -7.17 -7.37
C MET A 227 1.35 -7.94 -8.11
N THR A 228 1.12 -9.22 -8.37
CA THR A 228 1.94 -10.06 -9.24
C THR A 228 1.22 -10.20 -10.58
N LEU A 229 1.81 -9.64 -11.62
CA LEU A 229 1.26 -9.58 -12.97
C LEU A 229 1.95 -10.61 -13.86
N ALA A 230 1.15 -11.45 -14.50
CA ALA A 230 1.54 -12.39 -15.52
C ALA A 230 1.27 -11.75 -16.90
N VAL A 231 2.33 -11.22 -17.51
CA VAL A 231 2.28 -10.48 -18.78
C VAL A 231 2.72 -11.40 -19.93
N PRO A 232 1.89 -11.59 -20.96
CA PRO A 232 2.27 -12.35 -22.15
C PRO A 232 3.50 -11.74 -22.85
N HIS A 233 4.37 -12.60 -23.32
CA HIS A 233 5.56 -12.23 -24.08
C HIS A 233 5.79 -13.27 -25.20
N GLY A 234 6.50 -12.92 -26.27
CA GLY A 234 6.60 -13.71 -27.51
C GLY A 234 7.14 -15.16 -27.39
N GLY A 235 7.44 -15.65 -26.20
CA GLY A 235 7.82 -17.05 -25.91
C GLY A 235 7.28 -17.59 -24.57
N GLY A 236 6.22 -16.99 -24.01
CA GLY A 236 5.62 -17.44 -22.75
C GLY A 236 5.03 -16.29 -21.93
N THR A 237 5.18 -16.36 -20.61
CA THR A 237 4.65 -15.36 -19.67
C THR A 237 5.78 -14.82 -18.80
N ARG A 238 5.90 -13.50 -18.71
CA ARG A 238 6.81 -12.83 -17.77
C ARG A 238 6.04 -12.39 -16.54
N ARG A 239 6.61 -12.63 -15.37
CA ARG A 239 6.01 -12.23 -14.08
C ARG A 239 6.68 -10.97 -13.53
N PHE A 240 5.86 -10.02 -13.11
CA PHE A 240 6.29 -8.79 -12.47
C PHE A 240 5.58 -8.61 -11.13
N ASP A 241 6.33 -8.35 -10.07
CA ASP A 241 5.76 -7.84 -8.83
C ASP A 241 5.79 -6.30 -8.89
N VAL A 242 4.61 -5.70 -8.93
CA VAL A 242 4.42 -4.25 -9.06
C VAL A 242 3.81 -3.73 -7.75
N SER A 243 4.44 -2.72 -7.17
CA SER A 243 3.99 -2.06 -5.94
C SER A 243 3.88 -0.56 -6.17
N PRO A 244 2.72 -0.08 -6.68
CA PRO A 244 2.58 1.32 -7.10
C PRO A 244 2.91 2.31 -6.00
N HIS A 245 2.39 2.07 -4.79
CA HIS A 245 2.59 2.96 -3.63
C HIS A 245 4.01 2.97 -3.08
N ARG A 246 4.81 1.96 -3.40
CA ARG A 246 6.24 1.90 -3.06
C ARG A 246 7.12 2.31 -4.23
N GLN A 247 6.49 2.68 -5.35
CA GLN A 247 7.12 2.96 -6.63
C GLN A 247 8.03 1.83 -7.10
N ARG A 248 7.76 0.58 -6.68
CA ARG A 248 8.68 -0.54 -6.82
C ARG A 248 8.20 -1.54 -7.86
N VAL A 249 9.13 -1.96 -8.72
CA VAL A 249 8.93 -3.07 -9.66
C VAL A 249 9.99 -4.14 -9.40
N ARG A 250 9.61 -5.40 -9.52
CA ARG A 250 10.53 -6.54 -9.55
C ARG A 250 10.14 -7.49 -10.68
N ALA A 251 11.14 -8.00 -11.39
CA ALA A 251 10.99 -9.03 -12.41
C ALA A 251 11.89 -10.23 -12.09
N GLY A 252 11.28 -11.40 -11.85
CA GLY A 252 12.01 -12.64 -11.57
C GLY A 252 12.88 -12.63 -10.29
N THR A 253 13.71 -13.67 -10.18
CA THR A 253 14.58 -13.92 -9.01
C THR A 253 16.07 -13.93 -9.35
N SER A 254 16.44 -14.00 -10.63
CA SER A 254 17.82 -14.03 -11.10
C SER A 254 18.55 -12.72 -10.82
N ARG A 255 19.80 -12.82 -10.35
CA ARG A 255 20.71 -11.67 -10.24
C ARG A 255 21.53 -11.54 -11.52
N LEU A 256 21.53 -10.34 -12.11
CA LEU A 256 22.14 -10.03 -13.40
C LEU A 256 23.35 -9.07 -13.26
N PRO A 257 24.25 -9.03 -14.26
CA PRO A 257 25.28 -8.00 -14.33
C PRO A 257 24.69 -6.58 -14.37
N LEU A 258 25.45 -5.59 -13.89
CA LEU A 258 24.99 -4.19 -13.77
C LEU A 258 24.43 -3.64 -15.09
N ASP A 259 25.09 -3.85 -16.22
CA ASP A 259 24.62 -3.34 -17.52
C ASP A 259 23.26 -3.90 -17.94
N LYS A 260 22.97 -5.16 -17.59
CA LYS A 260 21.66 -5.77 -17.84
C LYS A 260 20.58 -5.19 -16.94
N VAL A 261 20.93 -4.82 -15.71
CA VAL A 261 20.02 -4.13 -14.78
C VAL A 261 19.74 -2.69 -15.23
N ILE A 262 20.76 -1.97 -15.71
CA ILE A 262 20.59 -0.63 -16.29
C ILE A 262 19.67 -0.72 -17.51
N HIS A 263 19.93 -1.65 -18.44
CA HIS A 263 19.06 -1.86 -19.60
C HIS A 263 17.61 -2.14 -19.19
N TRP A 264 17.41 -3.05 -18.24
CA TRP A 264 16.08 -3.36 -17.71
C TRP A 264 15.41 -2.13 -17.08
N ALA A 265 16.14 -1.32 -16.31
CA ALA A 265 15.60 -0.10 -15.71
C ALA A 265 15.24 0.95 -16.79
N SER A 266 16.07 1.10 -17.82
CA SER A 266 15.81 1.96 -18.97
C SER A 266 14.55 1.52 -19.73
N GLU A 267 14.33 0.22 -19.95
CA GLU A 267 13.10 -0.28 -20.57
C GLU A 267 11.85 0.08 -19.74
N ARG A 268 11.94 0.00 -18.41
CA ARG A 268 10.83 0.37 -17.53
C ARG A 268 10.56 1.88 -17.56
N ALA A 269 11.61 2.70 -17.56
CA ALA A 269 11.47 4.15 -17.67
C ALA A 269 10.81 4.58 -19.01
N VAL A 270 11.16 3.93 -20.12
CA VAL A 270 10.47 4.16 -21.41
C VAL A 270 8.99 3.77 -21.32
N GLY A 271 8.67 2.67 -20.64
CA GLY A 271 7.29 2.29 -20.35
C GLY A 271 6.53 3.39 -19.58
N PHE A 272 7.11 3.89 -18.48
CA PHE A 272 6.49 4.95 -17.67
C PHE A 272 6.33 6.27 -18.41
N SER A 273 7.29 6.63 -19.27
CA SER A 273 7.20 7.81 -20.13
C SER A 273 6.01 7.72 -21.09
N ARG A 274 5.78 6.55 -21.69
CA ARG A 274 4.63 6.32 -22.59
C ARG A 274 3.29 6.39 -21.88
N SER A 275 3.23 6.03 -20.60
CA SER A 275 2.02 6.07 -19.78
C SER A 275 1.93 7.29 -18.87
N SER A 276 2.81 8.29 -19.02
CA SER A 276 2.91 9.44 -18.10
C SER A 276 1.62 10.26 -17.99
N THR A 277 0.82 10.29 -19.06
CA THR A 277 -0.47 11.00 -19.12
C THR A 277 -1.66 10.11 -18.75
N ALA A 278 -1.44 8.84 -18.40
CA ALA A 278 -2.52 7.92 -18.05
C ALA A 278 -3.18 8.35 -16.73
N THR A 279 -4.48 8.64 -16.81
CA THR A 279 -5.31 9.01 -15.65
C THR A 279 -6.15 7.84 -15.11
N ALA A 280 -6.23 6.75 -15.88
CA ALA A 280 -6.87 5.50 -15.51
C ALA A 280 -6.11 4.33 -16.14
N THR A 281 -6.23 3.15 -15.54
CA THR A 281 -5.64 1.92 -16.08
C THR A 281 -6.57 1.35 -17.15
N SER A 282 -6.00 0.76 -18.21
CA SER A 282 -6.79 0.09 -19.26
C SER A 282 -7.42 -1.23 -18.81
N SER A 283 -7.02 -1.77 -17.65
CA SER A 283 -7.66 -2.95 -17.04
C SER A 283 -9.06 -2.62 -16.51
N ALA A 284 -10.08 -3.32 -17.03
CA ALA A 284 -11.46 -3.25 -16.55
C ALA A 284 -11.62 -3.67 -15.08
N PHE A 285 -10.73 -4.52 -14.57
CA PHE A 285 -10.73 -4.90 -13.16
C PHE A 285 -10.12 -3.81 -12.28
N LEU A 286 -8.95 -3.29 -12.63
CA LEU A 286 -8.26 -2.27 -11.83
C LEU A 286 -9.00 -0.93 -11.83
N SER A 287 -9.76 -0.61 -12.88
CA SER A 287 -10.55 0.62 -12.99
C SER A 287 -11.70 0.71 -11.97
N GLN A 288 -12.08 -0.41 -11.36
CA GLN A 288 -13.14 -0.50 -10.34
C GLN A 288 -12.66 -0.16 -8.93
N PHE A 289 -11.35 -0.03 -8.71
CA PHE A 289 -10.77 0.26 -7.41
C PHE A 289 -10.90 1.75 -7.04
N ALA A 290 -10.75 2.06 -5.75
CA ALA A 290 -10.70 3.43 -5.25
C ALA A 290 -9.60 4.23 -5.98
N ARG A 291 -9.91 5.48 -6.34
CA ARG A 291 -9.04 6.32 -7.17
C ARG A 291 -8.24 7.31 -6.35
N PRO A 292 -7.00 7.66 -6.74
CA PRO A 292 -6.24 8.72 -6.09
C PRO A 292 -6.99 10.06 -6.11
N ILE A 293 -6.90 10.82 -5.02
CA ILE A 293 -7.44 12.19 -4.94
C ILE A 293 -6.32 13.20 -5.08
N ALA A 294 -6.48 14.12 -6.03
CA ALA A 294 -5.49 15.15 -6.31
C ALA A 294 -5.39 16.23 -5.22
N ARG A 295 -6.49 16.50 -4.49
CA ARG A 295 -6.59 17.61 -3.53
C ARG A 295 -7.40 17.25 -2.28
N LEU A 296 -6.69 16.91 -1.21
CA LEU A 296 -7.22 16.57 0.12
C LEU A 296 -7.63 17.81 0.93
N LEU A 297 -7.08 19.00 0.62
CA LEU A 297 -7.39 20.26 1.32
C LEU A 297 -8.88 20.64 1.28
N ASP A 298 -9.58 20.21 0.25
CA ASP A 298 -10.99 20.57 0.05
C ASP A 298 -11.93 19.60 0.79
N LYS A 299 -11.36 18.56 1.43
CA LYS A 299 -12.07 17.48 2.11
C LYS A 299 -12.15 17.76 3.62
N THR A 300 -13.23 17.32 4.25
CA THR A 300 -13.45 17.53 5.70
C THR A 300 -13.06 16.27 6.46
N PRO A 301 -12.07 16.30 7.37
CA PRO A 301 -11.73 15.13 8.16
C PRO A 301 -12.89 14.74 9.07
N SER A 302 -12.96 13.46 9.41
CA SER A 302 -13.98 12.88 10.27
C SER A 302 -13.34 12.12 11.41
N SER A 303 -12.32 11.31 11.11
CA SER A 303 -11.62 10.54 12.13
C SER A 303 -10.20 10.17 11.71
N VAL A 304 -9.37 9.83 12.69
CA VAL A 304 -8.00 9.39 12.52
C VAL A 304 -7.78 8.14 13.36
N LEU A 305 -7.08 7.17 12.81
CA LEU A 305 -6.72 5.94 13.50
C LEU A 305 -5.23 5.67 13.31
N ILE A 306 -4.51 5.47 14.40
CA ILE A 306 -3.12 5.05 14.37
C ILE A 306 -3.08 3.52 14.21
N GLU A 307 -2.35 3.04 13.21
CA GLU A 307 -2.24 1.60 12.95
C GLU A 307 -1.20 0.98 13.89
N ARG A 308 -1.63 0.58 15.10
CA ARG A 308 -0.78 0.02 16.17
C ARG A 308 0.33 -0.90 15.65
N ARG A 309 -0.02 -1.91 14.85
CA ARG A 309 0.96 -2.88 14.31
C ARG A 309 2.00 -2.23 13.39
N ALA A 310 1.56 -1.45 12.41
CA ALA A 310 2.47 -0.78 11.48
C ALA A 310 3.35 0.25 12.20
N PHE A 311 2.81 0.90 13.24
CA PHE A 311 3.56 1.86 14.02
C PHE A 311 4.59 1.19 14.94
N ALA A 312 4.22 0.08 15.59
CA ALA A 312 5.14 -0.76 16.36
C ALA A 312 6.29 -1.27 15.47
N GLU A 313 5.97 -1.82 14.29
CA GLU A 313 6.96 -2.31 13.33
C GLU A 313 7.93 -1.18 12.90
N ALA A 314 7.44 0.03 12.67
CA ALA A 314 8.27 1.19 12.33
C ALA A 314 9.16 1.66 13.48
N ILE A 315 8.66 1.62 14.71
CA ILE A 315 9.45 1.92 15.92
C ILE A 315 10.55 0.86 16.09
N ASP A 316 10.22 -0.42 15.95
CA ASP A 316 11.16 -1.54 16.08
C ASP A 316 12.22 -1.53 14.97
N GLU A 317 11.84 -1.20 13.73
CA GLU A 317 12.79 -1.00 12.63
C GLU A 317 13.75 0.15 12.97
N TYR A 318 13.23 1.29 13.43
CA TYR A 318 14.05 2.43 13.83
C TYR A 318 14.99 2.09 15.00
N ALA A 319 14.49 1.38 16.01
CA ALA A 319 15.25 0.90 17.15
C ALA A 319 16.34 -0.08 16.73
N ARG A 320 16.08 -0.98 15.78
CA ARG A 320 17.09 -1.90 15.24
C ARG A 320 18.16 -1.20 14.43
N LEU A 321 17.79 -0.19 13.64
CA LEU A 321 18.74 0.58 12.83
C LEU A 321 19.65 1.47 13.67
N THR A 322 19.10 2.12 14.71
CA THR A 322 19.82 3.12 15.50
C THR A 322 20.35 2.58 16.83
N GLY A 323 19.78 1.47 17.30
CA GLY A 323 20.06 0.94 18.62
C GLY A 323 19.48 1.75 19.78
N LEU A 324 18.59 2.70 19.53
CA LEU A 324 18.01 3.59 20.54
C LEU A 324 16.77 2.97 21.20
N ALA A 325 16.57 3.26 22.48
CA ALA A 325 15.38 2.88 23.23
C ALA A 325 14.36 4.03 23.31
N TRP A 326 13.09 3.69 23.58
CA TRP A 326 12.05 4.68 23.83
C TRP A 326 12.27 5.38 25.18
N VAL A 327 12.00 6.69 25.20
CA VAL A 327 12.03 7.55 26.37
C VAL A 327 10.73 8.33 26.47
N ALA A 328 10.08 8.23 27.63
CA ALA A 328 8.83 8.94 27.92
C ALA A 328 8.96 10.46 27.75
N GLY A 329 7.89 11.08 27.27
CA GLY A 329 7.82 12.52 27.09
C GLY A 329 7.57 13.27 28.40
N ARG A 330 7.76 14.59 28.36
CA ARG A 330 7.38 15.45 29.49
C ARG A 330 5.86 15.40 29.66
N GLY A 331 5.40 15.05 30.86
CA GLY A 331 3.97 14.92 31.16
C GLY A 331 3.37 13.56 30.79
N ALA A 332 4.21 12.56 30.46
CA ALA A 332 3.75 11.19 30.28
C ALA A 332 3.10 10.64 31.58
N PRO A 333 2.01 9.86 31.47
CA PRO A 333 1.44 9.15 32.61
C PRO A 333 2.46 8.21 33.23
N GLN A 334 2.48 8.10 34.56
CA GLN A 334 3.35 7.15 35.27
C GLN A 334 3.07 5.68 34.92
N ALA A 335 1.88 5.39 34.40
CA ALA A 335 1.49 4.07 33.94
C ALA A 335 2.24 3.62 32.66
N TRP A 336 2.74 4.56 31.85
CA TRP A 336 3.48 4.23 30.62
C TRP A 336 4.92 3.88 30.96
N LYS A 337 5.21 2.58 31.06
CA LYS A 337 6.55 2.04 31.37
C LYS A 337 7.27 1.58 30.11
N THR A 338 6.50 1.19 29.09
CA THR A 338 6.98 0.64 27.83
C THR A 338 6.37 1.40 26.65
N VAL A 339 6.93 1.20 25.46
CA VAL A 339 6.35 1.74 24.23
C VAL A 339 4.99 1.09 23.91
N ASP A 340 4.77 -0.16 24.30
CA ASP A 340 3.49 -0.85 24.12
C ASP A 340 2.35 -0.17 24.90
N ASP A 341 2.60 0.31 26.12
CA ASP A 341 1.60 1.04 26.91
C ASP A 341 1.12 2.31 26.16
N VAL A 342 2.05 2.97 25.47
CA VAL A 342 1.76 4.16 24.65
C VAL A 342 0.99 3.76 23.39
N LEU A 343 1.41 2.68 22.72
CA LEU A 343 0.75 2.17 21.52
C LEU A 343 -0.69 1.72 21.79
N ASP A 344 -0.95 1.14 22.95
CA ASP A 344 -2.29 0.75 23.39
C ASP A 344 -3.15 1.98 23.67
N ALA A 345 -2.60 3.01 24.32
CA ALA A 345 -3.29 4.29 24.55
C ALA A 345 -3.61 5.07 23.26
N LEU A 346 -2.87 4.80 22.17
CA LEU A 346 -3.07 5.41 20.85
C LEU A 346 -3.89 4.54 19.89
N GLY A 347 -4.33 3.35 20.33
CA GLY A 347 -4.93 2.33 19.45
C GLY A 347 -6.39 2.59 19.03
N ASP A 348 -7.06 3.54 19.68
CA ASP A 348 -8.45 3.88 19.39
C ASP A 348 -8.60 4.91 18.26
N THR A 349 -9.78 4.95 17.65
CA THR A 349 -10.11 5.92 16.59
C THR A 349 -10.41 7.28 17.21
N PHE A 350 -9.64 8.29 16.85
CA PHE A 350 -9.83 9.69 17.22
C PHE A 350 -10.80 10.39 16.28
N VAL A 351 -11.90 10.95 16.79
CA VAL A 351 -12.83 11.82 16.06
C VAL A 351 -12.17 13.18 15.85
N VAL A 352 -12.12 13.63 14.59
CA VAL A 352 -11.50 14.89 14.15
C VAL A 352 -12.52 15.70 13.38
N ASP A 353 -13.40 16.36 14.12
CA ASP A 353 -14.50 17.18 13.63
C ASP A 353 -14.40 18.64 14.13
N GLY A 354 -13.31 19.01 14.82
CA GLY A 354 -13.06 20.38 15.28
C GLY A 354 -12.98 21.41 14.13
N PRO A 355 -13.08 22.71 14.43
CA PRO A 355 -13.00 23.75 13.39
C PRO A 355 -11.66 23.69 12.66
N ALA A 356 -11.67 24.04 11.37
CA ALA A 356 -10.47 24.19 10.58
C ALA A 356 -9.63 25.37 11.11
N LEU A 357 -8.36 25.11 11.42
CA LEU A 357 -7.42 26.10 11.95
C LEU A 357 -6.28 26.35 10.96
N ASP A 358 -5.74 27.55 10.96
CA ASP A 358 -4.51 27.89 10.24
C ASP A 358 -3.24 27.47 11.02
N GLY A 359 -2.06 27.79 10.45
CA GLY A 359 -0.77 27.49 11.08
C GLY A 359 -0.51 28.20 12.41
N SER A 360 -1.23 29.29 12.70
CA SER A 360 -1.18 30.02 13.97
C SER A 360 -2.14 29.46 15.03
N GLY A 361 -3.08 28.60 14.61
CA GLY A 361 -4.13 28.05 15.46
C GLY A 361 -5.40 28.91 15.50
N ALA A 362 -5.51 29.94 14.67
CA ALA A 362 -6.73 30.72 14.49
C ALA A 362 -7.69 30.02 13.52
N PRO A 363 -9.02 30.31 13.56
CA PRO A 363 -9.95 29.80 12.56
C PRO A 363 -9.49 30.11 11.13
N LEU A 364 -9.49 29.10 10.27
CA LEU A 364 -9.01 29.22 8.90
C LEU A 364 -9.93 30.13 8.07
N ASP A 365 -9.38 31.22 7.55
CA ASP A 365 -10.01 32.04 6.52
C ASP A 365 -9.79 31.42 5.13
N ARG A 366 -10.81 30.71 4.63
CA ARG A 366 -10.77 30.04 3.32
C ARG A 366 -10.77 31.01 2.13
N SER A 367 -11.01 32.31 2.34
CA SER A 367 -10.94 33.30 1.26
C SER A 367 -9.51 33.59 0.81
N ARG A 368 -8.52 33.22 1.64
CA ARG A 368 -7.09 33.39 1.35
C ARG A 368 -6.47 32.06 0.92
N PRO A 369 -5.40 32.08 0.11
CA PRO A 369 -4.64 30.88 -0.19
C PRO A 369 -4.04 30.29 1.09
N PHE A 370 -4.24 28.98 1.29
CA PHE A 370 -3.62 28.22 2.38
C PHE A 370 -3.01 26.93 1.82
N ALA A 371 -1.84 26.56 2.35
CA ALA A 371 -1.14 25.34 1.95
C ALA A 371 -1.41 24.16 2.91
N GLU A 372 -1.81 24.46 4.15
CA GLU A 372 -2.05 23.49 5.21
C GLU A 372 -3.21 23.94 6.10
N VAL A 373 -4.03 22.99 6.56
CA VAL A 373 -5.11 23.18 7.54
C VAL A 373 -4.90 22.23 8.71
N CYS A 374 -5.13 22.71 9.93
CA CYS A 374 -5.00 21.93 11.14
C CYS A 374 -6.38 21.66 11.76
N TYR A 375 -6.58 20.43 12.23
CA TYR A 375 -7.78 19.99 12.93
C TYR A 375 -7.39 19.33 14.25
N ARG A 376 -8.24 19.46 15.27
CA ARG A 376 -8.00 18.90 16.60
C ARG A 376 -8.96 17.74 16.87
N SER A 377 -8.45 16.67 17.47
CA SER A 377 -9.28 15.56 17.93
C SER A 377 -10.13 15.95 19.14
N ARG A 378 -11.37 15.47 19.20
CA ARG A 378 -12.26 15.68 20.37
C ARG A 378 -12.39 14.46 21.27
N ALA A 379 -12.40 13.25 20.71
CA ALA A 379 -12.59 12.01 21.46
C ALA A 379 -11.97 10.80 20.72
N PRO A 380 -11.57 9.73 21.42
CA PRO A 380 -11.33 9.72 22.85
C PRO A 380 -10.14 10.62 23.20
N SER A 381 -10.07 11.09 24.45
CA SER A 381 -8.81 11.63 24.99
C SER A 381 -7.79 10.50 25.12
N ILE A 382 -6.52 10.78 24.87
CA ILE A 382 -5.47 9.79 25.13
C ILE A 382 -5.47 9.48 26.64
N PRO A 383 -5.64 8.21 27.05
CA PRO A 383 -5.71 7.84 28.46
C PRO A 383 -4.54 8.37 29.27
N GLY A 384 -4.83 9.01 30.41
CA GLY A 384 -3.82 9.57 31.32
C GLY A 384 -3.25 10.94 30.93
N LEU A 385 -3.56 11.47 29.75
CA LEU A 385 -3.15 12.81 29.33
C LEU A 385 -4.25 13.86 29.59
N LYS A 386 -3.86 15.15 29.60
CA LYS A 386 -4.81 16.25 29.76
C LYS A 386 -5.65 16.40 28.48
N SER A 387 -6.85 16.95 28.58
CA SER A 387 -7.70 17.25 27.41
C SER A 387 -7.04 18.20 26.41
N THR A 388 -6.07 19.00 26.84
CA THR A 388 -5.22 19.87 25.99
C THR A 388 -4.24 19.09 25.11
N ASP A 389 -3.87 17.87 25.52
CA ASP A 389 -2.94 16.98 24.81
C ASP A 389 -3.69 16.16 23.76
N ALA A 390 -4.38 16.86 22.87
CA ALA A 390 -5.14 16.26 21.79
C ALA A 390 -4.24 15.88 20.60
N VAL A 391 -4.63 14.84 19.89
CA VAL A 391 -4.08 14.54 18.56
C VAL A 391 -4.51 15.66 17.61
N ARG A 392 -3.57 16.16 16.81
CA ARG A 392 -3.90 17.13 15.75
C ARG A 392 -3.60 16.52 14.39
N LEU A 393 -4.46 16.81 13.42
CA LEU A 393 -4.31 16.42 12.04
C LEU A 393 -3.97 17.64 11.20
N LYS A 394 -2.81 17.63 10.56
CA LYS A 394 -2.39 18.61 9.57
C LYS A 394 -2.65 18.06 8.18
N VAL A 395 -3.40 18.80 7.38
CA VAL A 395 -3.85 18.39 6.04
C VAL A 395 -3.28 19.38 5.03
N GLY A 396 -2.51 18.88 4.07
CA GLY A 396 -2.06 19.59 2.88
C GLY A 396 -2.74 19.07 1.62
N SER A 397 -2.37 19.57 0.42
CA SER A 397 -3.06 19.20 -0.84
C SER A 397 -3.00 17.70 -1.13
N ARG A 398 -1.88 17.04 -0.84
CA ARG A 398 -1.69 15.58 -1.04
C ARG A 398 -1.10 14.90 0.18
N THR A 399 -0.98 15.62 1.29
CA THR A 399 -0.26 15.16 2.47
C THR A 399 -1.18 15.25 3.68
N CYS A 400 -0.96 14.33 4.61
CA CYS A 400 -1.59 14.37 5.90
C CYS A 400 -0.52 14.03 6.93
N LYS A 401 -0.54 14.70 8.08
CA LYS A 401 0.40 14.47 9.18
C LYS A 401 -0.33 14.49 10.51
N ILE A 402 0.02 13.57 11.39
CA ILE A 402 -0.44 13.55 12.77
C ILE A 402 0.58 14.28 13.63
N VAL A 403 0.11 15.23 14.43
CA VAL A 403 0.90 15.84 15.50
C VAL A 403 0.46 15.21 16.82
N LEU A 404 1.34 14.37 17.36
CA LEU A 404 1.15 13.76 18.68
C LEU A 404 1.58 14.73 19.80
N PRO A 405 0.98 14.63 20.99
CA PRO A 405 1.44 15.36 22.17
C PRO A 405 2.88 15.00 22.54
N SER A 406 3.63 15.96 23.09
CA SER A 406 5.03 15.76 23.50
C SER A 406 5.20 14.71 24.59
N ALA A 407 4.15 14.45 25.38
CA ALA A 407 4.09 13.41 26.41
C ALA A 407 4.26 11.99 25.86
N VAL A 408 3.95 11.75 24.57
CA VAL A 408 4.11 10.45 23.90
C VAL A 408 5.58 9.99 23.82
N GLY A 409 6.53 10.93 23.85
CA GLY A 409 7.95 10.61 23.96
C GLY A 409 8.69 10.45 22.63
N HIS A 410 9.91 9.91 22.73
CA HIS A 410 10.93 9.92 21.68
C HIS A 410 11.71 8.60 21.67
N MET A 411 12.32 8.26 20.54
CA MET A 411 13.40 7.28 20.46
C MET A 411 14.73 8.00 20.70
N GLY A 412 15.49 7.55 21.70
CA GLY A 412 16.76 8.15 22.12
C GLY A 412 16.63 9.25 23.18
N GLY A 413 17.68 9.37 24.00
CA GLY A 413 17.87 10.43 24.99
C GLY A 413 18.38 11.74 24.38
N ALA A 414 18.42 12.80 25.17
CA ALA A 414 18.72 14.16 24.70
C ALA A 414 20.11 14.34 24.06
N LYS A 415 21.05 13.43 24.31
CA LYS A 415 22.41 13.45 23.76
C LYS A 415 22.56 12.66 22.46
N ASP A 416 21.55 11.88 22.07
CA ASP A 416 21.62 11.03 20.88
C ASP A 416 21.39 11.86 19.62
N ALA A 417 22.37 11.89 18.72
CA ALA A 417 22.29 12.65 17.46
C ALA A 417 21.14 12.16 16.55
N GLN A 418 20.75 10.90 16.67
CA GLN A 418 19.63 10.28 15.93
C GLN A 418 18.31 10.28 16.73
N ARG A 419 18.19 11.11 17.77
CA ARG A 419 16.94 11.22 18.54
C ARG A 419 15.78 11.67 17.64
N ARG A 420 14.65 10.97 17.71
CA ARG A 420 13.41 11.34 17.00
C ARG A 420 12.18 11.23 17.87
N GLY A 421 11.23 12.16 17.69
CA GLY A 421 9.91 12.05 18.32
C GLY A 421 9.08 10.92 17.71
N LEU A 422 8.25 10.25 18.52
CA LEU A 422 7.36 9.20 18.01
C LEU A 422 6.41 9.70 16.91
N GLY A 423 5.96 10.96 16.98
CA GLY A 423 5.16 11.58 15.91
C GLY A 423 5.93 11.73 14.59
N GLU A 424 7.25 11.90 14.62
CA GLU A 424 8.07 11.95 13.40
C GLU A 424 8.15 10.56 12.74
N ILE A 425 8.39 9.53 13.56
CA ILE A 425 8.41 8.12 13.10
C ILE A 425 7.04 7.72 12.53
N LEU A 426 5.95 8.09 13.20
CA LEU A 426 4.58 7.86 12.73
C LEU A 426 4.31 8.47 11.35
N ASN A 427 4.69 9.73 11.16
CA ASN A 427 4.47 10.44 9.90
C ASN A 427 5.37 9.92 8.78
N ARG A 428 6.61 9.56 9.09
CA ARG A 428 7.56 9.00 8.11
C ARG A 428 7.12 7.63 7.62
N SER A 429 6.68 6.77 8.54
CA SER A 429 6.14 5.43 8.21
C SER A 429 4.71 5.47 7.64
N ARG A 430 4.02 6.62 7.76
CA ARG A 430 2.59 6.79 7.46
C ARG A 430 1.73 5.70 8.12
N ALA A 431 2.09 5.28 9.34
CA ALA A 431 1.41 4.22 10.08
C ALA A 431 0.09 4.69 10.73
N PHE A 432 -0.73 5.39 9.96
CA PHE A 432 -2.05 5.86 10.37
C PHE A 432 -2.98 6.00 9.18
N ARG A 433 -4.27 6.19 9.47
CA ARG A 433 -5.30 6.51 8.50
C ARG A 433 -6.08 7.73 8.94
N ALA A 434 -6.47 8.56 8.00
CA ALA A 434 -7.40 9.66 8.22
C ALA A 434 -8.57 9.54 7.26
N VAL A 435 -9.78 9.53 7.82
CA VAL A 435 -11.04 9.44 7.09
C VAL A 435 -11.59 10.84 6.90
N PHE A 436 -12.08 11.12 5.69
CA PHE A 436 -12.68 12.38 5.32
C PHE A 436 -14.06 12.15 4.69
N ASP A 437 -14.87 13.20 4.68
CA ASP A 437 -16.20 13.29 4.08
C ASP A 437 -17.10 12.08 4.47
N GLY A 438 -17.05 11.69 5.74
CA GLY A 438 -17.88 10.60 6.27
C GLY A 438 -17.55 9.21 5.71
N GLY A 439 -16.31 8.97 5.28
CA GLY A 439 -15.87 7.64 4.80
C GLY A 439 -15.69 7.52 3.29
N ARG A 440 -15.99 8.58 2.52
CA ARG A 440 -15.81 8.62 1.07
C ARG A 440 -14.35 8.76 0.66
N VAL A 441 -13.54 9.34 1.53
CA VAL A 441 -12.13 9.62 1.28
C VAL A 441 -11.28 9.08 2.42
N LEU A 442 -10.20 8.39 2.07
CA LEU A 442 -9.23 7.83 3.00
C LEU A 442 -7.83 8.31 2.65
N PHE A 443 -7.14 8.92 3.60
CA PHE A 443 -5.69 9.04 3.57
C PHE A 443 -5.08 7.87 4.35
N CYS A 444 -4.12 7.18 3.74
CA CYS A 444 -3.36 6.09 4.37
C CYS A 444 -1.92 6.07 3.83
N SER A 445 -1.14 5.02 4.12
CA SER A 445 0.25 4.93 3.67
C SER A 445 0.42 5.06 2.16
N GLU A 446 -0.57 4.59 1.40
CA GLU A 446 -0.64 4.62 -0.06
C GLU A 446 -0.96 6.01 -0.63
N GLY A 447 -1.37 6.97 0.20
CA GLY A 447 -1.83 8.30 -0.22
C GLY A 447 -3.32 8.54 0.07
N ALA A 448 -3.89 9.55 -0.60
CA ALA A 448 -5.31 9.90 -0.50
C ALA A 448 -6.13 9.23 -1.61
N TYR A 449 -7.18 8.50 -1.23
CA TYR A 449 -8.06 7.78 -2.16
C TYR A 449 -9.52 8.11 -1.91
N GLY A 450 -10.29 8.15 -2.99
CA GLY A 450 -11.71 8.40 -3.01
C GLY A 450 -12.50 7.23 -3.55
N SER A 451 -13.69 7.06 -2.97
CA SER A 451 -14.76 6.19 -3.42
C SER A 451 -15.91 7.06 -3.94
N ASP A 452 -15.62 7.94 -4.89
CA ASP A 452 -16.60 8.92 -5.37
C ASP A 452 -17.53 8.34 -6.46
N ASP A 453 -17.37 7.07 -6.83
CA ASP A 453 -18.18 6.41 -7.87
C ASP A 453 -19.37 5.64 -7.29
N LEU A 454 -20.31 6.39 -6.72
CA LEU A 454 -21.58 5.84 -6.21
C LEU A 454 -22.40 5.19 -7.35
N ALA A 455 -22.27 5.69 -8.57
CA ALA A 455 -22.94 5.14 -9.74
C ALA A 455 -22.41 3.73 -10.05
N LEU A 456 -21.09 3.53 -10.06
CA LEU A 456 -20.48 2.22 -10.17
C LEU A 456 -20.92 1.30 -9.03
N ALA A 457 -20.89 1.77 -7.78
CA ALA A 457 -21.32 0.98 -6.63
C ALA A 457 -22.79 0.50 -6.76
N THR A 458 -23.68 1.40 -7.18
CA THR A 458 -25.10 1.12 -7.38
C THR A 458 -25.31 0.18 -8.56
N THR A 459 -24.57 0.37 -9.65
CA THR A 459 -24.64 -0.47 -10.85
C THR A 459 -24.14 -1.88 -10.56
N GLN A 460 -23.02 -2.02 -9.84
CA GLN A 460 -22.48 -3.30 -9.38
C GLN A 460 -23.50 -4.01 -8.50
N LEU A 461 -24.07 -3.32 -7.51
CA LEU A 461 -25.09 -3.91 -6.64
C LEU A 461 -26.35 -4.31 -7.42
N ALA A 462 -26.84 -3.44 -8.31
CA ALA A 462 -28.00 -3.73 -9.16
C ALA A 462 -27.74 -4.92 -10.08
N SER A 463 -26.51 -5.09 -10.59
CA SER A 463 -26.14 -6.21 -11.47
C SER A 463 -26.19 -7.58 -10.79
N ILE A 464 -26.14 -7.62 -9.45
CA ILE A 464 -26.32 -8.85 -8.66
C ILE A 464 -27.79 -9.27 -8.65
N PHE A 465 -28.71 -8.31 -8.69
CA PHE A 465 -30.14 -8.60 -8.69
C PHE A 465 -30.62 -8.93 -10.10
N ARG A 466 -31.15 -10.13 -10.27
CA ARG A 466 -31.87 -10.54 -11.48
C ARG A 466 -33.34 -10.68 -11.15
N SER A 467 -34.18 -9.99 -11.92
CA SER A 467 -35.63 -10.20 -11.83
C SER A 467 -35.99 -11.45 -12.63
N VAL A 468 -36.73 -12.35 -12.00
CA VAL A 468 -37.31 -13.53 -12.66
C VAL A 468 -38.81 -13.46 -12.49
N ALA A 469 -39.52 -13.22 -13.60
CA ALA A 469 -40.96 -12.97 -13.58
C ALA A 469 -41.75 -14.12 -12.93
N ALA A 470 -41.32 -15.36 -13.12
CA ALA A 470 -41.94 -16.55 -12.55
C ALA A 470 -41.94 -16.59 -11.00
N LEU A 471 -41.05 -15.83 -10.34
CA LEU A 471 -41.06 -15.70 -8.88
C LEU A 471 -42.21 -14.80 -8.37
N GLY A 472 -42.91 -14.08 -9.24
CA GLY A 472 -43.98 -13.15 -8.84
C GLY A 472 -45.20 -13.81 -8.20
N ASP A 473 -45.51 -15.06 -8.59
CA ASP A 473 -46.66 -15.83 -8.11
C ASP A 473 -46.28 -16.88 -7.05
N VAL A 474 -45.06 -16.81 -6.53
CA VAL A 474 -44.57 -17.72 -5.49
C VAL A 474 -45.09 -17.27 -4.12
N HIS A 475 -45.62 -18.22 -3.35
CA HIS A 475 -46.22 -18.00 -2.03
C HIS A 475 -45.75 -19.00 -0.98
N SER A 476 -44.72 -19.77 -1.31
CA SER A 476 -44.13 -20.78 -0.47
C SER A 476 -42.73 -21.12 -0.98
N GLU A 477 -41.87 -21.62 -0.12
CA GLU A 477 -40.58 -22.15 -0.55
C GLU A 477 -40.75 -23.48 -1.30
N LYS A 478 -41.48 -24.43 -0.69
CA LYS A 478 -41.65 -25.83 -1.17
C LYS A 478 -43.11 -26.19 -1.52
N GLY A 479 -44.06 -25.33 -1.17
CA GLY A 479 -45.48 -25.65 -1.21
C GLY A 479 -45.91 -26.57 -0.07
N LYS A 480 -47.10 -27.16 -0.21
CA LYS A 480 -47.63 -28.16 0.73
C LYS A 480 -47.06 -29.54 0.44
N THR A 481 -46.62 -30.24 1.48
CA THR A 481 -46.11 -31.61 1.42
C THR A 481 -47.24 -32.61 1.17
N HIS A 482 -47.05 -33.52 0.21
CA HIS A 482 -47.97 -34.65 -0.06
C HIS A 482 -47.17 -35.95 -0.17
N GLU A 483 -47.65 -37.05 0.42
CA GLU A 483 -46.92 -38.34 0.54
C GLU A 483 -46.43 -38.96 -0.79
N HIS A 484 -46.96 -38.51 -1.93
CA HIS A 484 -46.65 -39.05 -3.26
C HIS A 484 -46.34 -37.96 -4.30
N ALA A 485 -46.02 -36.74 -3.86
CA ALA A 485 -45.63 -35.69 -4.79
C ALA A 485 -44.30 -36.04 -5.47
N THR A 486 -44.27 -36.00 -6.80
CA THR A 486 -43.06 -36.16 -7.61
C THR A 486 -42.49 -34.83 -8.08
N SER A 487 -43.09 -33.71 -7.66
CA SER A 487 -42.70 -32.35 -8.04
C SER A 487 -43.18 -31.35 -6.98
N PHE A 488 -42.46 -30.25 -6.83
CA PHE A 488 -42.90 -29.13 -5.99
C PHE A 488 -44.13 -28.42 -6.59
N GLN A 489 -44.88 -27.70 -5.75
CA GLN A 489 -46.08 -26.99 -6.19
C GLN A 489 -45.74 -25.81 -7.09
N ALA A 490 -46.57 -25.52 -8.10
CA ALA A 490 -46.30 -24.47 -9.09
C ALA A 490 -45.99 -23.08 -8.50
N GLN A 491 -46.56 -22.78 -7.33
CA GLN A 491 -46.40 -21.51 -6.61
C GLN A 491 -45.29 -21.58 -5.55
N SER A 492 -44.28 -22.44 -5.75
CA SER A 492 -43.15 -22.62 -4.83
C SER A 492 -41.83 -22.19 -5.47
N CYS A 493 -40.91 -21.67 -4.66
CA CYS A 493 -39.55 -21.32 -5.11
C CYS A 493 -38.87 -22.53 -5.77
N PHE A 494 -38.98 -23.71 -5.16
CA PHE A 494 -38.35 -24.93 -5.64
C PHE A 494 -38.87 -25.32 -7.02
N HIS A 495 -40.18 -25.27 -7.26
CA HIS A 495 -40.74 -25.54 -8.58
C HIS A 495 -40.19 -24.57 -9.63
N VAL A 496 -40.17 -23.28 -9.31
CA VAL A 496 -39.68 -22.24 -10.22
C VAL A 496 -38.20 -22.46 -10.55
N ILE A 497 -37.37 -22.84 -9.58
CA ILE A 497 -35.96 -23.19 -9.81
C ILE A 497 -35.82 -24.38 -10.77
N GLU A 498 -36.62 -25.43 -10.59
CA GLU A 498 -36.58 -26.64 -11.44
C GLU A 498 -37.10 -26.41 -12.86
N THR A 499 -38.02 -25.47 -13.06
CA THR A 499 -38.69 -25.28 -14.36
C THR A 499 -38.22 -24.06 -15.16
N GLU A 500 -37.70 -23.03 -14.51
CA GLU A 500 -37.30 -21.80 -15.18
C GLU A 500 -35.87 -21.85 -15.71
N ARG A 501 -35.75 -21.77 -17.04
CA ARG A 501 -34.46 -21.77 -17.75
C ARG A 501 -33.59 -20.56 -17.43
N ALA A 502 -34.19 -19.48 -16.92
CA ALA A 502 -33.44 -18.30 -16.48
C ALA A 502 -32.71 -18.54 -15.14
N LEU A 503 -33.13 -19.55 -14.38
CA LEU A 503 -32.58 -19.91 -13.09
C LEU A 503 -31.70 -21.15 -13.14
N ALA A 504 -32.04 -22.17 -13.92
CA ALA A 504 -31.26 -23.39 -14.10
C ALA A 504 -31.05 -23.73 -15.58
N HIS A 505 -29.85 -24.18 -15.94
CA HIS A 505 -29.55 -24.57 -17.31
C HIS A 505 -30.27 -25.87 -17.67
N PRO A 506 -30.90 -26.01 -18.86
CA PRO A 506 -31.68 -27.21 -19.20
C PRO A 506 -30.87 -28.52 -19.19
N ASP A 507 -29.56 -28.40 -19.44
CA ASP A 507 -28.63 -29.53 -19.57
C ASP A 507 -27.76 -29.75 -18.33
N SER A 508 -28.00 -29.00 -17.24
CA SER A 508 -27.28 -29.18 -15.99
C SER A 508 -27.93 -30.25 -15.11
N ALA A 509 -27.14 -30.81 -14.18
CA ALA A 509 -27.69 -31.64 -13.13
C ALA A 509 -28.03 -30.76 -11.92
N LEU A 510 -29.31 -30.70 -11.55
CA LEU A 510 -29.76 -30.07 -10.31
C LEU A 510 -29.84 -31.11 -9.20
N ILE A 511 -29.15 -30.86 -8.09
CA ILE A 511 -29.19 -31.68 -6.88
C ILE A 511 -29.88 -30.87 -5.80
N CYS A 512 -31.05 -31.34 -5.36
CA CYS A 512 -31.77 -30.76 -4.23
C CYS A 512 -31.24 -31.34 -2.91
N ASP A 513 -30.90 -30.48 -1.96
CA ASP A 513 -30.51 -30.82 -0.58
C ASP A 513 -31.46 -30.13 0.39
N ASP A 514 -32.67 -30.67 0.53
CA ASP A 514 -33.68 -30.24 1.51
C ASP A 514 -33.46 -30.94 2.87
N SER A 515 -32.24 -30.81 3.41
CA SER A 515 -31.87 -31.44 4.69
C SER A 515 -31.75 -30.41 5.81
N THR A 516 -31.98 -30.84 7.05
CA THR A 516 -31.87 -29.93 8.22
C THR A 516 -30.45 -29.42 8.48
N VAL A 517 -29.44 -29.92 7.74
CA VAL A 517 -28.03 -29.50 7.81
C VAL A 517 -27.52 -29.29 6.37
N GLU A 518 -28.32 -28.58 5.58
CA GLU A 518 -28.01 -28.27 4.19
C GLU A 518 -26.87 -27.25 4.05
N TRP A 519 -26.12 -27.35 2.95
CA TRP A 519 -25.15 -26.33 2.54
C TRP A 519 -25.76 -25.31 1.58
N ALA A 520 -26.81 -25.70 0.86
CA ALA A 520 -27.61 -24.93 -0.07
C ALA A 520 -28.86 -25.75 -0.44
N ASP A 521 -29.98 -25.12 -0.79
CA ASP A 521 -31.20 -25.83 -1.24
C ASP A 521 -30.97 -26.62 -2.53
N TYR A 522 -30.20 -26.03 -3.46
CA TYR A 522 -29.83 -26.65 -4.72
C TYR A 522 -28.36 -26.45 -5.04
N ILE A 523 -27.74 -27.50 -5.58
CA ILE A 523 -26.43 -27.46 -6.22
C ILE A 523 -26.61 -27.84 -7.68
N GLU A 524 -26.29 -26.91 -8.57
CA GLU A 524 -26.26 -27.17 -10.01
C GLU A 524 -24.85 -27.50 -10.46
N LEU A 525 -24.75 -28.54 -11.28
CA LEU A 525 -23.53 -28.94 -11.96
C LEU A 525 -23.72 -28.78 -13.47
N ASP A 526 -23.07 -27.76 -14.04
CA ASP A 526 -23.01 -27.57 -15.49
C ASP A 526 -21.68 -28.12 -16.03
N SER A 527 -21.76 -29.30 -16.62
CA SER A 527 -20.61 -29.98 -17.21
C SER A 527 -20.07 -29.29 -18.47
N ALA A 528 -20.89 -28.51 -19.18
CA ALA A 528 -20.49 -27.80 -20.40
C ALA A 528 -19.77 -26.49 -20.06
N ALA A 529 -20.22 -25.78 -19.03
CA ALA A 529 -19.57 -24.57 -18.52
C ALA A 529 -18.41 -24.85 -17.54
N HIS A 530 -18.26 -26.10 -17.09
CA HIS A 530 -17.36 -26.47 -15.99
C HIS A 530 -17.59 -25.62 -14.73
N SER A 531 -18.86 -25.36 -14.41
CA SER A 531 -19.27 -24.57 -13.24
C SER A 531 -20.03 -25.40 -12.21
N LEU A 532 -20.00 -24.92 -10.97
CA LEU A 532 -20.78 -25.41 -9.85
C LEU A 532 -21.44 -24.19 -9.19
N ASP A 533 -22.77 -24.20 -9.14
CA ASP A 533 -23.56 -23.08 -8.63
C ASP A 533 -24.43 -23.55 -7.46
N ALA A 534 -24.21 -22.96 -6.28
CA ALA A 534 -25.02 -23.19 -5.09
C ALA A 534 -26.14 -22.15 -5.00
N ARG A 535 -27.36 -22.59 -4.68
CA ARG A 535 -28.55 -21.75 -4.57
C ARG A 535 -29.23 -21.94 -3.23
N GLU A 536 -29.56 -20.82 -2.60
CA GLU A 536 -30.49 -20.75 -1.48
C GLU A 536 -31.74 -20.01 -1.93
N SER A 537 -32.87 -20.42 -1.38
CA SER A 537 -34.19 -19.93 -1.67
C SER A 537 -34.91 -19.62 -0.36
N ALA A 538 -35.58 -18.47 -0.33
CA ALA A 538 -36.36 -18.06 0.81
C ALA A 538 -37.56 -17.24 0.32
N GLU A 539 -38.72 -17.49 0.91
CA GLU A 539 -39.90 -16.67 0.70
C GLU A 539 -40.06 -15.68 1.87
N GLY A 540 -40.12 -14.38 1.57
CA GLY A 540 -40.38 -13.33 2.54
C GLY A 540 -41.58 -12.49 2.16
N ARG A 541 -42.55 -12.33 3.06
CA ARG A 541 -43.62 -11.34 2.87
C ARG A 541 -43.05 -9.94 3.03
N VAL A 542 -43.06 -9.14 1.96
CA VAL A 542 -42.80 -7.71 2.06
C VAL A 542 -44.00 -7.07 2.78
N GLY A 543 -43.81 -6.69 4.03
CA GLY A 543 -44.82 -5.96 4.81
C GLY A 543 -45.17 -4.63 4.12
N GLY A 544 -46.29 -4.59 3.42
CA GLY A 544 -46.87 -3.36 2.89
C GLY A 544 -47.51 -2.55 4.00
N GLY A 545 -46.72 -1.74 4.72
CA GLY A 545 -47.21 -0.82 5.73
C GLY A 545 -46.09 -0.34 6.65
N GLU A 546 -46.04 0.97 6.92
CA GLU A 546 -45.20 1.63 7.94
C GLU A 546 -43.79 2.15 7.55
N ALA A 547 -43.42 2.24 6.27
CA ALA A 547 -42.24 3.04 5.90
C ALA A 547 -42.50 4.58 5.94
N GLY A 548 -43.76 5.00 5.99
CA GLY A 548 -44.18 6.41 5.96
C GLY A 548 -44.53 7.04 7.32
N GLN A 549 -44.89 6.25 8.34
CA GLN A 549 -45.37 6.78 9.62
C GLN A 549 -44.26 7.01 10.66
N ALA A 550 -43.17 6.23 10.62
CA ALA A 550 -42.09 6.32 11.61
C ALA A 550 -41.28 7.63 11.58
N ARG A 551 -41.48 8.50 10.58
CA ARG A 551 -40.84 9.82 10.51
C ARG A 551 -41.67 10.97 11.12
N GLN A 552 -42.95 10.76 11.43
CA GLN A 552 -43.79 11.80 12.04
C GLN A 552 -43.91 11.64 13.56
N ASP A 553 -43.84 10.42 14.10
CA ASP A 553 -44.03 10.20 15.53
C ASP A 553 -42.76 10.48 16.37
N ASP A 554 -41.56 10.37 15.80
CA ASP A 554 -40.30 10.74 16.47
C ASP A 554 -40.07 12.27 16.56
N VAL A 555 -40.78 13.06 15.74
CA VAL A 555 -40.71 14.53 15.78
C VAL A 555 -41.72 15.12 16.77
N ALA A 556 -42.77 14.37 17.13
CA ALA A 556 -43.79 14.80 18.10
C ALA A 556 -43.40 14.49 19.56
N ALA A 557 -42.59 13.46 19.81
CA ALA A 557 -42.24 13.03 21.18
C ALA A 557 -41.11 13.82 21.86
N SER A 558 -40.48 14.80 21.18
CA SER A 558 -39.30 15.54 21.70
C SER A 558 -39.56 16.99 22.16
N ARG A 559 -40.83 17.41 22.35
CA ARG A 559 -41.16 18.73 22.93
C ARG A 559 -41.73 18.64 24.36
N GLN A 560 -40.80 18.59 25.34
CA GLN A 560 -40.87 19.12 26.74
C GLN A 560 -41.88 18.51 27.77
N PRO A 561 -41.75 18.80 29.09
CA PRO A 561 -40.59 18.68 30.00
C PRO A 561 -40.93 18.04 31.39
N ASP A 562 -39.89 17.75 32.18
CA ASP A 562 -39.81 17.72 33.66
C ASP A 562 -40.94 17.13 34.55
N GLY A 563 -40.55 16.26 35.51
CA GLY A 563 -41.13 16.36 36.86
C GLY A 563 -41.26 15.09 37.73
N ARG A 564 -40.26 14.92 38.62
CA ARG A 564 -40.38 14.52 40.05
C ARG A 564 -40.83 13.10 40.49
N ARG A 565 -39.85 12.44 41.15
CA ARG A 565 -39.83 11.84 42.51
C ARG A 565 -40.93 10.87 42.99
N ALA A 566 -40.46 9.65 43.28
CA ALA A 566 -40.55 8.86 44.54
C ALA A 566 -41.95 8.36 44.99
N PRO A 567 -42.03 7.29 45.83
CA PRO A 567 -41.24 7.04 47.04
C PRO A 567 -39.96 6.23 46.84
#